data_AF-A0A7V2H869-F1
#
_entry.id   AF-A0A7V2H869-F1
#
_cell.length_a   1.000
_cell.length_b   1.000
_cell.length_c   1.000
_cell.angle_alpha   90.00
_cell.angle_beta   90.00
_cell.angle_gamma   90.00
#
_symmetry.space_group_name_H-M   'P 1'
#
loop_
_entity.id
_entity.type
_entity.pdbx_description
1 polymer ?
#
loop_
_entity_poly.entity_id
_entity_poly.type
_entity_poly.pdbx_seq_one_letter_code
_entity_poly.pdbx_strand_id
1 'polypeptide(L)'
;MTRSRLSTHECTIAAVLFLLTFALYARTIGFDFVNFDDDQYITENPRVTGGLSTRNIAWAFTTGYASNWHPLTWLSHQLDATLFGPGPAGPHGINALLHAANAALLFLALRRLIERVETASSPPAGLLAGLPEMGLILPALAAGLFAWHPL
;
A
#
# COMPACT_ATOMS: atom_id res chain seq x y z
N MET A 1 27.05 5.95 12.42
CA MET A 1 25.77 5.36 11.96
C MET A 1 26.02 4.68 10.62
N THR A 2 26.29 3.38 10.61
CA THR A 2 26.56 2.61 9.39
C THR A 2 25.21 2.28 8.73
N ARG A 3 24.94 2.76 7.52
CA ARG A 3 23.78 2.28 6.74
C ARG A 3 24.02 0.80 6.42
N SER A 4 23.23 -0.10 6.98
CA SER A 4 23.19 -1.49 6.48
C SER A 4 22.65 -1.45 5.06
N ARG A 5 23.41 -2.03 4.12
CA ARG A 5 22.95 -2.24 2.74
C ARG A 5 21.97 -3.41 2.75
N LEU A 6 20.94 -3.36 1.90
CA LEU A 6 20.04 -4.50 1.70
C LEU A 6 20.83 -5.67 1.10
N SER A 7 20.62 -6.86 1.66
CA SER A 7 21.14 -8.12 1.15
C SER A 7 20.34 -8.61 -0.06
N THR A 8 20.95 -9.49 -0.86
CA THR A 8 20.29 -10.11 -2.02
C THR A 8 19.01 -10.88 -1.62
N HIS A 9 19.02 -11.53 -0.45
CA HIS A 9 17.85 -12.27 0.06
C HIS A 9 16.69 -11.34 0.38
N GLU A 10 16.94 -10.22 1.05
CA GLU A 10 15.91 -9.22 1.35
C GLU A 10 15.31 -8.63 0.07
N CYS A 11 16.15 -8.28 -0.90
CA CYS A 11 15.68 -7.80 -2.20
C CYS A 11 14.82 -8.85 -2.92
N THR A 12 15.23 -10.12 -2.87
CA THR A 12 14.50 -11.22 -3.49
C THR A 12 13.14 -11.42 -2.83
N ILE A 13 13.09 -11.47 -1.50
CA ILE A 13 11.83 -11.63 -0.75
C ILE A 13 10.89 -10.44 -1.00
N ALA A 14 11.40 -9.21 -0.96
CA ALA A 14 10.62 -8.01 -1.24
C ALA A 14 10.06 -8.02 -2.68
N ALA A 15 10.86 -8.42 -3.66
CA ALA A 15 10.42 -8.54 -5.05
C ALA A 15 9.38 -9.64 -5.24
N VAL A 16 9.55 -10.80 -4.60
CA VAL A 16 8.56 -11.89 -4.64
C VAL A 16 7.25 -11.46 -3.98
N LEU A 17 7.29 -10.82 -2.81
CA LEU A 17 6.11 -10.28 -2.15
C LEU A 17 5.39 -9.27 -3.05
N PHE A 18 6.12 -8.34 -3.66
CA PHE A 18 5.55 -7.38 -4.60
C PHE A 18 4.86 -8.08 -5.78
N LEU A 19 5.57 -8.97 -6.47
CA LEU A 19 5.06 -9.63 -7.69
C LEU A 19 3.87 -10.53 -7.39
N LEU A 20 3.91 -11.30 -6.31
CA LEU A 20 2.80 -12.18 -5.93
C LEU A 20 1.58 -11.38 -5.47
N THR A 21 1.78 -10.32 -4.67
CA THR A 21 0.68 -9.45 -4.24
C THR A 21 0.03 -8.76 -5.44
N PHE A 22 0.85 -8.19 -6.34
CA PHE A 22 0.32 -7.56 -7.55
C PHE A 22 -0.41 -8.57 -8.44
N ALA A 23 0.15 -9.76 -8.67
CA ALA A 23 -0.49 -10.80 -9.48
C ALA A 23 -1.83 -11.26 -8.89
N LEU A 24 -1.92 -11.37 -7.56
CA LEU A 24 -3.15 -11.75 -6.86
C LEU A 24 -4.26 -10.72 -7.08
N TYR A 25 -3.94 -9.43 -7.01
CA TYR A 25 -4.91 -8.33 -7.15
C TYR A 25 -5.03 -7.78 -8.57
N ALA A 26 -4.17 -8.16 -9.52
CA ALA A 26 -4.23 -7.65 -10.90
C ALA A 26 -5.57 -7.92 -11.59
N ARG A 27 -6.29 -8.96 -11.14
CA ARG A 27 -7.63 -9.28 -11.66
C ARG A 27 -8.66 -8.18 -11.36
N THR A 28 -8.48 -7.39 -10.30
CA THR A 28 -9.41 -6.32 -9.92
C THR A 28 -9.49 -5.20 -10.95
N ILE A 29 -8.45 -5.03 -11.79
CA ILE A 29 -8.43 -4.06 -12.89
C ILE A 29 -9.60 -4.28 -13.87
N GLY A 30 -10.08 -5.51 -13.99
CA GLY A 30 -11.21 -5.87 -14.85
C GLY A 30 -12.57 -5.93 -14.15
N PHE A 31 -12.65 -5.52 -12.89
CA PHE A 31 -13.92 -5.45 -12.16
C PHE A 31 -14.55 -4.06 -12.26
N ASP A 32 -15.87 -4.02 -12.09
CA ASP A 32 -16.63 -2.77 -11.99
C ASP A 32 -16.59 -2.22 -10.57
N PHE A 33 -16.92 -0.92 -10.44
CA PHE A 33 -17.19 -0.32 -9.13
C PHE A 33 -18.33 -1.06 -8.41
N VAL A 34 -18.28 -1.06 -7.08
CA VAL A 34 -19.26 -1.71 -6.23
C VAL A 34 -20.21 -0.66 -5.66
N ASN A 35 -21.51 -0.91 -5.75
CA ASN A 35 -22.53 -0.01 -5.22
C ASN A 35 -22.64 -0.12 -3.68
N PHE A 36 -21.64 0.45 -3.00
CA PHE A 36 -21.65 0.64 -1.55
C PHE A 36 -21.38 2.11 -1.23
N ASP A 37 -20.24 2.63 -1.67
CA ASP A 37 -19.83 4.02 -1.50
C ASP A 37 -19.20 4.62 -2.77
N ASP A 38 -18.73 3.80 -3.72
CA ASP A 38 -18.15 4.24 -4.99
C ASP A 38 -19.02 5.24 -5.75
N ASP A 39 -20.35 5.12 -5.65
CA ASP A 39 -21.27 6.06 -6.29
C ASP A 39 -21.06 7.48 -5.76
N GLN A 40 -20.99 7.65 -4.44
CA GLN A 40 -20.79 8.96 -3.83
C GLN A 40 -19.35 9.47 -4.00
N TYR A 41 -18.35 8.60 -3.87
CA TYR A 41 -16.95 9.02 -3.88
C TYR A 41 -16.39 9.21 -5.28
N ILE A 42 -16.90 8.49 -6.28
CA ILE A 42 -16.29 8.40 -7.60
C ILE A 42 -17.32 8.70 -8.69
N THR A 43 -18.28 7.79 -8.95
CA THR A 43 -19.02 7.79 -10.22
C THR A 43 -20.02 8.95 -10.32
N GLU A 44 -20.70 9.31 -9.23
CA GLU A 44 -21.68 10.40 -9.17
C GLU A 44 -21.09 11.73 -8.68
N ASN A 45 -19.77 11.82 -8.48
CA ASN A 45 -19.11 13.03 -8.00
C ASN A 45 -18.43 13.80 -9.16
N PRO A 46 -19.03 14.90 -9.67
CA PRO A 46 -18.47 15.65 -10.80
C PRO A 46 -17.12 16.33 -10.47
N ARG A 47 -16.82 16.53 -9.19
CA ARG A 47 -15.54 17.08 -8.75
C ARG A 47 -14.42 16.07 -8.87
N VAL A 48 -14.75 14.78 -8.80
CA VAL A 48 -13.82 13.67 -8.97
C VAL A 48 -13.75 13.26 -10.43
N THR A 49 -14.89 12.97 -11.08
CA THR A 49 -14.90 12.55 -12.50
C THR A 49 -14.39 13.63 -13.46
N GLY A 50 -14.48 14.91 -13.07
CA GLY A 50 -13.89 16.03 -13.79
C GLY A 50 -12.37 16.16 -13.65
N GLY A 51 -11.73 15.33 -12.82
CA GLY A 51 -10.28 15.27 -12.63
C GLY A 51 -9.68 16.49 -11.91
N LEU A 52 -8.35 16.58 -11.96
CA LEU A 52 -7.59 17.69 -11.39
C LEU A 52 -7.83 18.99 -12.15
N SER A 53 -8.27 20.00 -11.40
CA SER A 53 -8.32 21.39 -11.82
C SER A 53 -8.13 22.29 -10.61
N THR A 54 -7.71 23.55 -10.79
CA THR A 54 -7.59 24.50 -9.66
C THR A 54 -8.87 24.56 -8.82
N ARG A 55 -10.03 24.48 -9.49
CA ARG A 55 -11.35 24.49 -8.83
C ARG A 55 -11.62 23.21 -8.04
N ASN A 56 -11.24 22.04 -8.55
CA ASN A 56 -11.46 20.75 -7.89
C ASN A 56 -10.46 20.50 -6.76
N ILE A 57 -9.22 20.99 -6.90
CA ILE A 57 -8.21 21.01 -5.83
C ILE A 57 -8.68 21.89 -4.67
N ALA A 58 -9.13 23.12 -4.95
CA ALA A 58 -9.68 23.99 -3.90
C ALA A 58 -10.89 23.37 -3.21
N TRP A 59 -11.76 22.70 -3.96
CA TRP A 59 -12.89 21.95 -3.41
C TRP A 59 -12.44 20.82 -2.47
N ALA A 60 -11.42 20.04 -2.85
CA ALA A 60 -10.91 18.94 -2.03
C ALA A 60 -10.49 19.39 -0.61
N PHE A 61 -9.91 20.58 -0.47
CA PHE A 61 -9.47 21.12 0.83
C PHE A 61 -10.57 21.81 1.64
N THR A 62 -11.73 22.11 1.05
CA THR A 62 -12.78 22.93 1.68
C THR A 62 -14.08 22.17 1.92
N THR A 63 -14.21 20.94 1.41
CA THR A 63 -15.45 20.18 1.45
C THR A 63 -15.50 19.17 2.60
N GLY A 64 -16.66 19.09 3.28
CA GLY A 64 -17.06 17.95 4.09
C GLY A 64 -18.08 17.10 3.33
N TYR A 65 -17.65 16.38 2.30
CA TYR A 65 -18.53 15.61 1.42
C TYR A 65 -18.62 14.15 1.90
N ALA A 66 -19.79 13.51 1.71
CA ALA A 66 -20.05 12.15 2.22
C ALA A 66 -19.67 11.99 3.70
N SER A 67 -19.98 13.01 4.53
CA SER A 67 -19.67 13.07 5.96
C SER A 67 -18.17 13.04 6.33
N ASN A 68 -17.26 13.30 5.39
CA ASN A 68 -15.82 13.22 5.63
C ASN A 68 -15.07 14.46 5.12
N TRP A 69 -13.97 14.82 5.79
CA TRP A 69 -12.97 15.78 5.30
C TRP A 69 -11.63 15.06 5.08
N HIS A 70 -11.29 14.79 3.82
CA HIS A 70 -10.16 13.93 3.43
C HIS A 70 -9.56 14.40 2.09
N PRO A 71 -8.91 15.57 2.06
CA PRO A 71 -8.45 16.22 0.83
C PRO A 71 -7.53 15.35 -0.02
N LEU A 72 -6.64 14.58 0.61
CA LEU A 72 -5.67 13.75 -0.12
C LEU A 72 -6.35 12.61 -0.88
N THR A 73 -7.41 12.01 -0.33
CA THR A 73 -8.21 11.00 -1.02
C THR A 73 -8.92 11.60 -2.22
N TRP A 74 -9.50 12.79 -2.08
CA TRP A 74 -10.13 13.50 -3.21
C TRP A 74 -9.13 13.78 -4.33
N LEU A 75 -7.94 14.26 -3.98
CA LEU A 75 -6.88 14.49 -4.96
C LEU A 75 -6.41 13.19 -5.63
N SER A 76 -6.38 12.07 -4.89
CA SER A 76 -6.05 10.76 -5.46
C SER A 76 -7.06 10.35 -6.52
N HIS A 77 -8.36 10.37 -6.20
CA HIS A 77 -9.38 10.00 -7.19
C HIS A 77 -9.46 10.98 -8.37
N GLN A 78 -9.27 12.28 -8.13
CA GLN A 78 -9.18 13.28 -9.20
C GLN A 78 -7.97 13.02 -10.11
N LEU A 79 -6.83 12.63 -9.54
CA LEU A 79 -5.64 12.28 -10.30
C LEU A 79 -5.90 11.02 -11.15
N ASP A 80 -6.51 9.99 -10.57
CA ASP A 80 -6.88 8.78 -11.31
C ASP A 80 -7.81 9.10 -12.48
N ALA A 81 -8.83 9.94 -12.25
CA ALA A 81 -9.74 10.39 -13.30
C ALA A 81 -9.02 11.20 -14.40
N THR A 82 -8.03 12.02 -14.04
CA THR A 82 -7.20 12.77 -15.01
C THR A 82 -6.31 11.86 -15.84
N LEU A 83 -5.73 10.81 -15.25
CA LEU A 83 -4.76 9.95 -15.92
C LEU A 83 -5.40 8.81 -16.72
N PHE A 84 -6.50 8.25 -16.20
CA PHE A 84 -7.10 7.01 -16.70
C PHE A 84 -8.57 7.17 -17.14
N GLY A 85 -9.16 8.35 -16.94
CA GLY A 85 -10.58 8.58 -17.12
C GLY A 85 -11.42 8.09 -15.93
N PRO A 86 -12.75 8.27 -15.96
CA PRO A 86 -13.63 8.02 -14.82
C PRO A 86 -13.95 6.54 -14.57
N GLY A 87 -13.24 5.61 -15.21
CA GLY A 87 -13.50 4.17 -15.11
C GLY A 87 -12.77 3.49 -13.93
N PRO A 88 -13.18 2.27 -13.56
CA PRO A 88 -12.64 1.54 -12.40
C PRO A 88 -11.22 1.00 -12.60
N ALA A 89 -10.84 0.72 -13.84
CA ALA A 89 -9.57 0.06 -14.15
C ALA A 89 -8.33 0.82 -13.64
N GLY A 90 -8.32 2.15 -13.74
CA GLY A 90 -7.22 2.99 -13.29
C GLY A 90 -7.03 2.93 -11.76
N PRO A 91 -8.03 3.37 -10.98
CA PRO A 91 -8.00 3.28 -9.51
C PRO A 91 -7.68 1.86 -8.99
N HIS A 92 -8.29 0.82 -9.56
CA HIS A 92 -8.00 -0.56 -9.15
C HIS A 92 -6.55 -0.97 -9.42
N GLY A 93 -6.00 -0.59 -10.58
CA GLY A 93 -4.60 -0.86 -10.92
C GLY A 93 -3.62 -0.14 -9.99
N ILE A 94 -3.88 1.13 -9.68
CA ILE A 94 -3.07 1.92 -8.74
C ILE A 94 -3.15 1.34 -7.32
N ASN A 95 -4.34 0.98 -6.85
CA ASN A 95 -4.51 0.36 -5.53
C ASN A 95 -3.77 -1.00 -5.44
N ALA A 96 -3.87 -1.85 -6.47
CA ALA A 96 -3.12 -3.11 -6.51
C ALA A 96 -1.59 -2.89 -6.49
N LEU A 97 -1.10 -1.90 -7.24
CA LEU A 97 0.31 -1.53 -7.27
C LEU A 97 0.80 -1.00 -5.90
N LEU A 98 0.04 -0.09 -5.29
CA LEU A 98 0.37 0.49 -3.99
C LEU A 98 0.32 -0.58 -2.88
N HIS A 99 -0.63 -1.50 -2.91
CA HIS A 99 -0.70 -2.61 -1.96
C HIS A 99 0.51 -3.53 -2.06
N ALA A 100 0.88 -3.91 -3.29
CA ALA A 100 2.08 -4.69 -3.55
C ALA A 100 3.36 -4.00 -3.06
N ALA A 101 3.47 -2.69 -3.32
CA ALA A 101 4.58 -1.88 -2.82
C ALA A 101 4.60 -1.83 -1.29
N ASN A 102 3.44 -1.63 -0.65
CA ASN A 102 3.33 -1.59 0.81
C ASN A 102 3.67 -2.94 1.46
N ALA A 103 3.28 -4.07 0.87
CA ALA A 103 3.67 -5.39 1.36
C ALA A 103 5.21 -5.55 1.36
N ALA A 104 5.87 -5.17 0.27
CA ALA A 104 7.33 -5.21 0.18
C ALA A 104 8.01 -4.23 1.16
N LEU A 105 7.50 -3.00 1.28
CA LEU A 105 8.01 -1.99 2.20
C LEU A 105 7.82 -2.39 3.66
N LEU A 106 6.68 -3.00 4.01
CA LEU A 106 6.39 -3.52 5.34
C LEU A 106 7.41 -4.60 5.73
N PHE A 107 7.67 -5.55 4.84
CA PHE A 107 8.72 -6.55 5.04
C PHE A 107 10.07 -5.90 5.36
N LEU A 108 10.52 -4.95 4.53
CA LEU A 108 11.80 -4.26 4.71
C LEU A 108 11.84 -3.43 6.01
N ALA A 109 10.74 -2.78 6.37
CA ALA A 109 10.63 -1.99 7.59
C ALA A 109 10.71 -2.89 8.84
N LEU A 110 9.96 -3.98 8.86
CA LEU A 110 9.99 -4.96 9.95
C LEU A 110 11.35 -5.63 10.07
N ARG A 111 11.99 -5.99 8.94
CA ARG A 111 13.32 -6.58 8.96
C ARG A 111 14.34 -5.64 9.61
N ARG A 112 14.35 -4.37 9.19
CA ARG A 112 15.22 -3.35 9.79
C ARG A 112 14.92 -3.08 11.26
N LEU A 113 13.65 -3.18 11.67
CA LEU A 113 13.27 -3.02 13.07
C LEU A 113 13.81 -4.17 13.92
N ILE A 114 13.64 -5.42 13.46
CA ILE A 114 14.16 -6.60 14.16
C ILE A 114 15.69 -6.56 14.26
N GLU A 115 16.39 -6.19 13.19
CA GLU A 115 17.85 -6.00 13.22
C GLU A 115 18.31 -5.01 14.28
N ARG A 116 17.60 -3.88 14.41
CA ARG A 116 17.93 -2.87 15.41
C ARG A 116 17.71 -3.38 16.82
N VAL A 117 16.66 -4.17 17.05
CA VAL A 117 16.38 -4.77 18.36
C VAL A 117 17.45 -5.82 18.70
N GLU A 118 17.81 -6.69 17.75
CA GLU A 118 18.87 -7.70 17.92
C GLU A 118 20.23 -7.06 18.22
N THR A 119 20.59 -5.99 17.52
CA THR A 119 21.89 -5.31 17.68
C THR A 119 21.97 -4.39 18.91
N ALA A 120 20.86 -3.81 19.36
CA ALA A 120 20.81 -2.98 20.56
C ALA A 120 20.82 -3.79 21.86
N SER A 121 20.48 -5.08 21.78
CA SER A 121 20.52 -6.00 22.89
C SER A 121 21.95 -6.54 23.07
N SER A 122 22.69 -6.16 24.13
CA SER A 122 23.84 -6.96 24.61
C SER A 122 23.39 -8.41 24.76
N PRO A 123 24.18 -9.44 24.39
CA PRO A 123 23.65 -10.76 24.05
C PRO A 123 22.74 -11.25 25.17
N PRO A 124 21.41 -11.33 24.97
CA PRO A 124 20.55 -11.91 25.97
C PRO A 124 20.42 -13.40 25.66
N ALA A 125 20.38 -14.21 26.70
CA ALA A 125 19.78 -15.54 26.68
C ALA A 125 18.26 -15.47 26.40
N GLY A 126 17.82 -14.73 25.38
CA GLY A 126 16.43 -14.40 25.07
C GLY A 126 15.84 -15.27 23.96
N LEU A 127 14.54 -15.58 24.13
CA LEU A 127 13.62 -16.52 23.45
C LEU A 127 13.89 -16.95 21.98
N LEU A 128 14.59 -16.17 21.16
CA LEU A 128 14.82 -16.43 19.72
C LEU A 128 16.30 -16.62 19.35
N ALA A 129 17.23 -16.53 20.31
CA ALA A 129 18.68 -16.59 20.08
C ALA A 129 19.20 -17.91 19.45
N GLY A 130 18.35 -18.93 19.33
CA GLY A 130 18.69 -20.23 18.74
C GLY A 130 18.13 -20.51 17.35
N LEU A 131 17.37 -19.59 16.74
CA LEU A 131 16.72 -19.81 15.44
C LEU A 131 17.18 -18.74 14.43
N PRO A 132 18.36 -18.90 13.82
CA PRO A 132 18.99 -17.89 12.95
C PRO A 132 18.14 -17.47 11.75
N GLU A 133 17.09 -18.22 11.41
CA GLU A 133 16.18 -17.91 10.28
C GLU A 133 15.00 -16.98 10.64
N MET A 134 14.72 -16.76 11.93
CA MET A 134 13.52 -16.04 12.36
C MET A 134 13.55 -14.54 12.07
N GLY A 135 14.74 -13.97 11.93
CA GLY A 135 14.94 -12.57 11.56
C GLY A 135 14.41 -12.22 10.16
N LEU A 136 14.31 -13.22 9.26
CA LEU A 136 13.71 -13.08 7.93
C LEU A 136 12.29 -13.64 7.86
N ILE A 137 12.05 -14.78 8.50
CA ILE A 137 10.76 -15.47 8.44
C ILE A 137 9.64 -14.62 9.06
N LEU A 138 9.84 -14.05 10.24
CA LEU A 138 8.77 -13.32 10.94
C LEU A 138 8.31 -12.07 10.18
N PRO A 139 9.20 -11.19 9.67
CA PRO A 139 8.81 -10.11 8.77
C PRO A 139 8.10 -10.57 7.51
N ALA A 140 8.59 -11.66 6.88
CA ALA A 140 8.02 -12.17 5.64
C ALA A 140 6.60 -12.73 5.85
N LEU A 141 6.38 -13.45 6.95
CA LEU A 141 5.04 -13.93 7.32
C LEU A 141 4.08 -12.78 7.63
N ALA A 142 4.53 -11.77 8.39
CA ALA A 142 3.72 -10.60 8.70
C ALA A 142 3.33 -9.82 7.42
N ALA A 143 4.29 -9.62 6.51
CA ALA A 143 4.04 -8.98 5.23
C ALA A 143 3.15 -9.84 4.30
N GLY A 144 3.32 -11.16 4.32
CA GLY A 144 2.48 -12.09 3.58
C GLY A 144 1.03 -12.11 4.08
N LEU A 145 0.83 -12.06 5.40
CA LEU A 145 -0.50 -11.90 6.00
C LEU A 145 -1.10 -10.56 5.60
N PHE A 146 -0.36 -9.46 5.69
CA PHE A 146 -0.82 -8.15 5.21
C PHE A 146 -1.22 -8.19 3.72
N ALA A 147 -0.41 -8.82 2.86
CA ALA A 147 -0.71 -8.97 1.44
C ALA A 147 -1.97 -9.80 1.18
N TRP A 148 -2.22 -10.82 2.00
CA TRP A 148 -3.41 -11.66 1.88
C TRP A 148 -4.70 -10.92 2.23
N HIS A 149 -4.66 -9.95 3.15
CA HIS A 149 -5.86 -9.24 3.55
C HIS A 149 -6.45 -8.48 2.34
N PRO A 150 -7.76 -8.61 2.09
CA PRO A 150 -8.41 -7.97 0.96
C PRO A 150 -8.27 -6.45 1.03
N LEU A 151 -8.14 -5.86 -0.15
CA LEU A 151 -8.15 -4.42 -0.39
C LEU A 151 -9.54 -3.82 -0.21
#